data_AF-B2WNK9-F1
#
_entry.id   AF-B2WNK9-F1
#
_cell.length_a   1.000
_cell.length_b   1.000
_cell.length_c   1.000
_cell.angle_alpha   90.00
_cell.angle_beta   90.00
_cell.angle_gamma   90.00
#
_symmetry.space_group_name_H-M   'P 1'
#
loop_
_entity.id
_entity.type
_entity.pdbx_description
1 polymer ?
#
loop_
_entity_poly.entity_id
_entity_poly.type
_entity_poly.pdbx_seq_one_letter_code
_entity_poly.pdbx_strand_id
1 'polypeptide(L)'
;MDFCKTPIVPDPPPQEFNARTAQYIAGTPIPARITVRPDRSFHFQLRTPPTATLLLSAAGVLPTKNKIRGAGNVPGPMNNHDGQKGKTSTSSPTVGNAIKGTVGTVSLKHVYEIAKIKHSETRLSGLSLEGIARSVVGQAGSLGVVVVP
;
A
#
# COMPACT_ATOMS: atom_id res chain seq x y z
N MET A 1 -23.62 36.09 14.41
CA MET A 1 -23.27 35.99 12.98
C MET A 1 -22.87 34.56 12.70
N ASP A 2 -23.89 33.79 12.34
CA ASP A 2 -23.84 32.36 12.09
C ASP A 2 -22.91 32.05 10.92
N PHE A 3 -21.83 31.30 11.21
CA PHE A 3 -21.03 30.61 10.20
C PHE A 3 -21.94 29.55 9.55
N CYS A 4 -22.72 30.02 8.58
CA CYS A 4 -23.64 29.21 7.80
C CYS A 4 -22.85 28.06 7.19
N LYS A 5 -23.23 26.86 7.62
CA LYS A 5 -22.90 25.57 7.03
C LYS A 5 -23.20 25.65 5.53
N THR A 6 -22.24 26.06 4.70
CA THR A 6 -22.29 25.66 3.30
C THR A 6 -22.10 24.15 3.29
N PRO A 7 -23.08 23.35 2.82
CA PRO A 7 -22.76 22.00 2.44
C PRO A 7 -21.69 22.14 1.35
N ILE A 8 -20.46 21.75 1.68
CA ILE A 8 -19.47 21.38 0.68
C ILE A 8 -20.09 20.19 -0.05
N VAL A 9 -20.93 20.49 -1.04
CA VAL A 9 -21.36 19.51 -2.02
C VAL A 9 -20.05 19.03 -2.63
N PRO A 10 -19.74 17.72 -2.59
CA PRO A 10 -18.59 17.24 -3.32
C PRO A 10 -18.91 17.49 -4.78
N ASP A 11 -18.36 18.57 -5.34
CA ASP A 11 -18.35 18.77 -6.78
C ASP A 11 -17.86 17.46 -7.42
N PRO A 12 -18.46 17.03 -8.56
CA PRO A 12 -17.94 15.87 -9.26
C PRO A 12 -16.42 16.04 -9.38
N PRO A 13 -15.63 14.98 -9.14
CA PRO A 13 -14.18 15.09 -9.16
C PRO A 13 -13.81 15.84 -10.45
N PRO A 14 -12.97 16.90 -10.36
CA PRO A 14 -12.71 17.78 -11.49
C PRO A 14 -12.40 16.92 -12.72
N GLN A 15 -12.88 17.26 -13.92
CA GLN A 15 -12.64 16.42 -15.12
C GLN A 15 -11.17 16.00 -15.26
N GLU A 16 -10.26 16.84 -14.77
CA GLU A 16 -8.82 16.59 -14.67
C GLU A 16 -8.44 15.33 -13.85
N PHE A 17 -9.19 14.97 -12.81
CA PHE A 17 -9.00 13.75 -12.03
C PHE A 17 -9.27 12.49 -12.86
N ASN A 18 -10.34 12.48 -13.65
CA ASN A 18 -10.69 11.36 -14.52
C ASN A 18 -9.61 11.17 -15.60
N ALA A 19 -9.13 12.26 -16.19
CA ALA A 19 -8.06 12.22 -17.19
C ALA A 19 -6.74 11.70 -16.60
N ARG A 20 -6.32 12.17 -15.42
CA ARG A 20 -5.06 11.74 -14.78
C ARG A 20 -5.12 10.32 -14.20
N THR A 21 -6.32 9.82 -13.88
CA THR A 21 -6.52 8.46 -13.33
C THR A 21 -6.72 7.40 -14.41
N ALA A 22 -6.97 7.79 -15.68
CA ALA A 22 -7.22 6.87 -16.80
C ALA A 22 -6.06 5.89 -17.08
N GLN A 23 -4.83 6.22 -16.67
CA GLN A 23 -3.66 5.36 -16.82
C GLN A 23 -3.56 4.24 -15.77
N TYR A 24 -4.40 4.25 -14.74
CA TYR A 24 -4.38 3.26 -13.66
C TYR A 24 -5.56 2.30 -13.75
N ILE A 25 -5.36 1.08 -13.23
CA ILE A 25 -6.41 0.06 -13.19
C ILE A 25 -7.54 0.52 -12.25
N ALA A 26 -8.75 0.58 -12.79
CA ALA A 26 -9.96 0.94 -12.04
C ALA A 26 -10.16 0.00 -10.84
N GLY A 27 -10.49 0.57 -9.68
CA GLY A 27 -10.61 -0.16 -8.41
C GLY A 27 -9.36 -0.10 -7.52
N THR A 28 -8.24 0.44 -8.02
CA THR A 28 -7.05 0.70 -7.19
C THR A 28 -7.25 2.02 -6.42
N PRO A 29 -7.28 2.02 -5.07
CA PRO A 29 -7.37 3.25 -4.31
C PRO A 29 -6.11 4.09 -4.50
N ILE A 30 -6.24 5.25 -5.16
CA ILE A 30 -5.16 6.20 -5.41
C ILE A 30 -5.29 7.39 -4.45
N PRO A 31 -4.30 7.65 -3.60
CA PRO A 31 -4.35 8.79 -2.69
C PRO A 31 -4.09 10.10 -3.44
N ALA A 32 -5.00 11.06 -3.29
CA ALA A 32 -4.85 12.41 -3.80
C ALA A 32 -4.61 13.38 -2.62
N ARG A 33 -3.62 14.27 -2.76
CA ARG A 33 -3.43 15.39 -1.83
C ARG A 33 -4.03 16.64 -2.45
N ILE A 34 -5.03 17.19 -1.79
CA ILE A 34 -5.71 18.43 -2.19
C ILE A 34 -5.17 19.56 -1.30
N THR A 35 -4.68 20.62 -1.93
CA THR A 35 -4.29 21.86 -1.24
C THR A 35 -5.28 22.94 -1.65
N VAL A 36 -6.03 23.46 -0.67
CA VAL A 36 -6.98 24.55 -0.87
C VAL A 36 -6.26 25.86 -0.58
N ARG A 37 -6.22 26.76 -1.56
CA ARG A 37 -5.65 28.10 -1.41
C ARG A 37 -6.76 29.11 -1.04
N PRO A 38 -6.42 30.25 -0.41
CA PRO A 38 -7.41 31.23 0.06
C PRO A 38 -8.19 31.92 -1.08
N ASP A 39 -7.67 31.89 -2.30
CA ASP A 39 -8.31 32.33 -3.53
C ASP A 39 -9.38 31.33 -4.04
N ARG A 40 -9.69 30.28 -3.27
CA ARG A 40 -10.56 29.16 -3.66
C ARG A 40 -10.01 28.33 -4.82
N SER A 41 -8.73 28.48 -5.15
CA SER A 41 -8.05 27.59 -6.09
C SER A 41 -7.69 26.26 -5.42
N PHE A 42 -7.90 25.17 -6.14
CA PHE A 42 -7.56 23.82 -5.70
C PHE A 42 -6.33 23.33 -6.45
N HIS A 43 -5.31 22.90 -5.72
CA HIS A 43 -4.16 22.22 -6.31
C HIS A 43 -4.21 20.73 -5.93
N PHE A 44 -4.32 19.84 -6.91
CA PHE A 44 -4.34 18.41 -6.68
C PHE A 44 -3.05 17.72 -7.14
N GLN A 45 -2.50 16.88 -6.28
CA GLN A 45 -1.37 16.01 -6.58
C GLN A 45 -1.79 14.56 -6.35
N LEU A 46 -1.82 13.77 -7.42
CA LEU A 46 -1.98 12.33 -7.33
C LEU A 46 -0.68 11.72 -6.82
N ARG A 47 -0.82 10.70 -5.98
CA ARG A 47 0.31 9.90 -5.50
C ARG A 47 0.19 8.49 -6.07
N THR A 48 1.27 7.74 -6.00
CA THR A 48 1.31 6.32 -6.33
C THR A 48 0.38 5.53 -5.41
N PRO A 49 -0.21 4.43 -5.92
CA PRO A 49 -1.07 3.58 -5.13
C PRO A 49 -0.31 2.98 -3.93
N PRO A 50 -1.01 2.67 -2.83
CA PRO A 50 -0.40 2.08 -1.65
C PRO A 50 0.32 0.78 -1.99
N THR A 51 1.50 0.58 -1.40
CA THR A 51 2.30 -0.63 -1.59
C THR A 51 1.54 -1.90 -1.21
N ALA A 52 0.67 -1.81 -0.20
CA ALA A 52 -0.19 -2.91 0.19
C ALA A 52 -1.08 -3.37 -0.97
N THR A 53 -1.80 -2.46 -1.62
CA THR A 53 -2.66 -2.81 -2.76
C THR A 53 -1.87 -3.46 -3.88
N LEU A 54 -0.70 -2.91 -4.24
CA LEU A 54 0.16 -3.46 -5.29
C LEU A 54 0.66 -4.88 -4.96
N LEU A 55 1.05 -5.13 -3.70
CA LEU A 55 1.49 -6.45 -3.25
C LEU A 55 0.34 -7.46 -3.25
N LEU A 56 -0.86 -7.07 -2.82
CA LEU A 56 -2.03 -7.94 -2.84
C LEU A 56 -2.44 -8.28 -4.28
N SER A 57 -2.40 -7.30 -5.19
CA SER A 57 -2.65 -7.53 -6.62
C SER A 57 -1.62 -8.47 -7.24
N ALA A 58 -0.33 -8.30 -6.93
CA ALA A 58 0.74 -9.19 -7.40
C ALA A 58 0.60 -10.62 -6.82
N ALA A 59 0.06 -10.75 -5.61
CA ALA A 59 -0.22 -12.03 -4.96
C ALA A 59 -1.54 -12.67 -5.42
N GLY A 60 -2.34 -12.00 -6.26
CA GLY A 60 -3.65 -12.49 -6.71
C GLY A 60 -4.74 -12.48 -5.63
N VAL A 61 -4.58 -11.68 -4.56
CA VAL A 61 -5.49 -11.66 -3.40
C VAL A 61 -6.37 -10.42 -3.45
N LEU A 62 -7.68 -10.60 -3.28
CA LEU A 62 -8.62 -9.49 -3.20
C LEU A 62 -8.44 -8.66 -1.91
N PRO A 63 -8.48 -7.31 -2.00
CA PRO A 63 -8.38 -6.45 -0.84
C PRO A 63 -9.55 -6.69 0.12
N THR A 64 -9.27 -7.17 1.33
CA THR A 64 -10.31 -7.37 2.36
C THR A 64 -10.53 -6.07 3.15
N LYS A 65 -11.75 -5.83 3.63
CA LYS A 65 -12.18 -4.60 4.35
C LYS A 65 -11.42 -4.34 5.67
N ASN A 66 -10.82 -5.38 6.26
CA ASN A 66 -10.02 -5.28 7.48
C ASN A 66 -8.53 -5.29 7.15
N LYS A 67 -7.70 -4.65 8.00
CA LYS A 67 -6.23 -4.71 7.91
C LYS A 67 -5.80 -6.18 7.92
N ILE A 68 -5.41 -6.70 6.76
CA ILE A 68 -4.83 -8.03 6.65
C ILE A 68 -3.46 -7.93 7.32
N ARG A 69 -3.41 -8.20 8.61
CA ARG A 69 -2.16 -8.49 9.32
C ARG A 69 -1.92 -9.97 9.10
N GLY A 70 -0.74 -10.33 8.60
CA GLY A 70 -0.32 -11.73 8.62
C GLY A 70 -0.49 -12.31 10.02
N ALA A 71 -0.79 -13.61 10.12
CA ALA A 71 -0.78 -14.31 11.40
C ALA A 71 0.55 -13.98 12.13
N GLY A 72 0.53 -13.85 13.45
CA GLY A 72 1.76 -13.58 14.22
C GLY A 72 2.88 -14.61 14.06
N ASN A 73 2.59 -15.70 13.34
CA ASN A 73 3.44 -16.84 13.06
C ASN A 73 3.84 -16.96 11.57
N VAL A 74 3.59 -15.97 10.69
CA VAL A 74 4.18 -16.03 9.34
C VAL A 74 5.69 -15.81 9.42
N PRO A 75 6.50 -16.63 8.72
CA PRO A 75 7.94 -16.41 8.66
C PRO A 75 8.21 -15.02 8.07
N GLY A 76 9.13 -14.28 8.69
CA GLY A 76 9.55 -12.98 8.18
C GLY A 76 10.21 -13.14 6.80
N PRO A 77 10.42 -12.04 6.05
CA PRO A 77 11.00 -12.07 4.71
C PRO A 77 12.43 -12.66 4.62
N MET A 78 13.05 -13.00 5.76
CA MET A 78 14.35 -13.68 5.87
C MET A 78 14.24 -15.17 6.23
N ASN A 79 13.05 -15.69 6.57
CA ASN A 79 12.84 -17.08 7.02
C ASN A 79 12.10 -17.88 5.94
N ASN A 80 12.58 -17.80 4.70
CA ASN A 80 11.95 -18.39 3.51
C ASN A 80 12.25 -19.88 3.35
N HIS A 81 11.71 -20.72 4.23
CA HIS A 81 11.65 -22.18 4.00
C HIS A 81 10.25 -22.72 4.31
N ASP A 82 9.79 -23.68 3.49
CA ASP A 82 8.53 -24.41 3.68
C ASP A 82 8.45 -24.95 5.12
N GLY A 83 7.43 -24.49 5.87
CA GLY A 83 7.12 -24.97 7.22
C GLY A 83 7.66 -24.18 8.42
N GLN A 84 8.35 -23.05 8.25
CA GLN A 84 8.81 -22.25 9.41
C GLN A 84 7.70 -21.36 10.01
N LYS A 85 7.52 -21.44 11.33
CA LYS A 85 6.68 -20.52 12.12
C LYS A 85 7.50 -19.26 12.49
N GLY A 86 6.86 -18.09 12.43
CA GLY A 86 7.42 -16.82 12.89
C GLY A 86 7.79 -16.86 14.39
N LYS A 87 8.79 -16.06 14.79
CA LYS A 87 9.23 -15.97 16.19
C LYS A 87 8.11 -15.40 17.07
N THR A 88 7.47 -16.26 17.85
CA THR A 88 6.62 -15.84 18.97
C THR A 88 7.52 -15.51 20.16
N SER A 89 7.57 -14.25 20.59
CA SER A 89 8.16 -13.92 21.90
C SER A 89 7.20 -14.38 22.99
N THR A 90 7.68 -15.21 23.92
CA THR A 90 6.92 -15.72 25.07
C THR A 90 6.30 -14.61 25.94
N SER A 91 6.77 -13.37 25.81
CA SER A 91 6.36 -12.20 26.60
C SER A 91 5.28 -11.31 25.96
N SER A 92 4.87 -11.55 24.70
CA SER A 92 3.83 -10.72 24.06
C SER A 92 2.97 -11.54 23.09
N PRO A 93 1.66 -11.72 23.33
CA PRO A 93 0.81 -12.42 22.38
C PRO A 93 0.75 -11.61 21.09
N THR A 94 1.21 -12.21 19.99
CA THR A 94 1.30 -11.53 18.71
C THR A 94 -0.11 -11.18 18.21
N VAL A 95 -0.42 -9.88 18.13
CA VAL A 95 -1.68 -9.36 17.56
C VAL A 95 -1.65 -9.49 16.03
N GLY A 96 -1.70 -10.73 15.54
CA GLY A 96 -1.86 -11.09 14.13
C GLY A 96 -3.09 -11.98 13.98
N ASN A 97 -3.76 -11.89 12.83
CA ASN A 97 -5.00 -12.64 12.61
C ASN A 97 -4.64 -14.12 12.36
N ALA A 98 -4.61 -14.95 13.42
CA ALA A 98 -4.16 -16.35 13.38
C ALA A 98 -4.97 -17.24 12.40
N ILE A 99 -6.11 -16.76 11.92
CA ILE A 99 -7.05 -17.49 11.06
C ILE A 99 -6.60 -17.51 9.58
N LYS A 100 -5.81 -16.52 9.13
CA LYS A 100 -5.23 -16.50 7.78
C LYS A 100 -3.71 -16.63 7.91
N GLY A 101 -3.16 -17.77 7.49
CA GLY A 101 -1.71 -18.03 7.43
C GLY A 101 -1.00 -17.17 6.38
N THR A 102 -0.24 -17.79 5.48
CA THR A 102 0.33 -17.09 4.31
C THR A 102 -0.80 -16.64 3.40
N VAL A 103 -0.87 -15.33 3.14
CA VAL A 103 -1.91 -14.70 2.31
C VAL A 103 -1.63 -14.93 0.83
N GLY A 104 -0.35 -14.95 0.43
CA GLY A 104 0.10 -15.29 -0.91
C GLY A 104 1.61 -15.21 -1.02
N THR A 105 2.14 -15.55 -2.20
CA THR A 105 3.56 -15.46 -2.54
C THR A 105 3.78 -14.43 -3.64
N VAL A 106 4.91 -13.72 -3.60
CA VAL A 106 5.30 -12.72 -4.60
C VAL A 106 6.76 -12.93 -4.95
N SER A 107 7.11 -12.91 -6.24
CA SER A 107 8.50 -13.04 -6.70
C SER A 107 9.29 -11.74 -6.56
N LEU A 108 10.62 -11.82 -6.49
CA LEU A 108 11.51 -10.65 -6.47
C LEU A 108 11.30 -9.72 -7.67
N LYS A 109 10.92 -10.27 -8.83
CA LYS A 109 10.60 -9.48 -10.03
C LYS A 109 9.47 -8.48 -9.77
N HIS A 110 8.38 -8.92 -9.14
CA HIS A 110 7.26 -8.05 -8.81
C HIS A 110 7.65 -6.99 -7.76
N VAL A 111 8.45 -7.37 -6.76
CA VAL A 111 8.99 -6.41 -5.77
C VAL A 111 9.78 -5.30 -6.47
N TYR A 112 10.61 -5.65 -7.45
CA TYR A 112 11.40 -4.68 -8.21
C TYR A 112 10.54 -3.77 -9.08
N GLU A 113 9.50 -4.30 -9.73
CA GLU A 113 8.55 -3.50 -10.51
C GLU A 113 7.80 -2.50 -9.64
N ILE A 114 7.33 -2.92 -8.46
CA ILE A 114 6.69 -2.03 -7.47
C ILE A 114 7.68 -0.97 -6.99
N ALA A 115 8.93 -1.33 -6.74
CA ALA A 115 9.96 -0.38 -6.32
C ALA A 115 10.23 0.69 -7.40
N LYS A 116 10.31 0.31 -8.68
CA LYS A 116 10.45 1.24 -9.81
C LYS A 116 9.27 2.21 -9.91
N ILE A 117 8.04 1.70 -9.78
CA ILE A 117 6.82 2.53 -9.80
C ILE A 117 6.84 3.54 -8.64
N LYS A 118 7.29 3.16 -7.45
CA LYS A 118 7.38 4.08 -6.31
C LYS A 118 8.53 5.07 -6.43
N HIS A 119 9.64 4.66 -7.05
CA HIS A 119 10.81 5.51 -7.23
C HIS A 119 10.57 6.66 -8.23
N SER A 120 9.61 6.51 -9.15
CA SER A 120 9.22 7.59 -10.06
C SER A 120 8.51 8.76 -9.37
N GLU A 121 8.09 8.63 -8.10
CA GLU A 121 7.58 9.77 -7.35
C GLU A 121 8.69 10.78 -7.05
N THR A 122 8.45 12.03 -7.42
CA THR A 122 9.35 13.16 -7.14
C THR A 122 9.72 13.27 -5.65
N ARG A 123 8.81 12.88 -4.75
CA ARG A 123 9.02 12.88 -3.29
C ARG A 123 9.92 11.76 -2.77
N LEU A 124 10.05 10.66 -3.52
CA LEU A 124 10.84 9.49 -3.15
C LEU A 124 12.16 9.41 -3.93
N SER A 125 12.44 10.41 -4.76
CA SER A 125 13.65 10.53 -5.57
C SER A 125 14.96 10.51 -4.77
N GLY A 126 14.93 10.94 -3.50
CA GLY A 126 16.11 10.92 -2.62
C GLY A 126 16.46 9.56 -2.02
N LEU A 127 15.64 8.53 -2.25
CA LEU A 127 15.87 7.17 -1.75
C LEU A 127 16.44 6.28 -2.86
N SER A 128 17.38 5.41 -2.52
CA SER A 128 17.88 4.40 -3.44
C SER A 128 16.80 3.38 -3.77
N LEU A 129 16.86 2.82 -4.99
CA LEU A 129 15.95 1.77 -5.44
C LEU A 129 15.99 0.54 -4.52
N GLU A 130 17.18 0.18 -4.02
CA GLU A 130 17.36 -0.88 -3.04
C GLU A 130 16.67 -0.58 -1.71
N GLY A 131 16.77 0.68 -1.23
CA GLY A 131 16.09 1.10 -0.01
C GLY A 131 14.56 1.01 -0.13
N ILE A 132 14.03 1.40 -1.29
CA ILE A 132 12.61 1.27 -1.59
C ILE A 132 12.22 -0.21 -1.66
N ALA A 133 13.00 -1.05 -2.35
CA ALA A 133 12.74 -2.49 -2.46
C ALA A 133 12.73 -3.18 -1.09
N ARG A 134 13.72 -2.90 -0.22
CA ARG A 134 13.76 -3.40 1.16
C ARG A 134 12.53 -2.98 1.96
N SER A 135 12.08 -1.73 1.79
CA SER A 135 10.86 -1.23 2.43
C SER A 135 9.62 -2.00 1.94
N VAL A 136 9.52 -2.27 0.63
CA VAL A 136 8.42 -3.07 0.05
C VAL A 136 8.41 -4.49 0.60
N VAL A 137 9.57 -5.14 0.72
CA VAL A 137 9.70 -6.49 1.32
C VAL A 137 9.24 -6.50 2.79
N GLY A 138 9.61 -5.48 3.58
CA GLY A 138 9.12 -5.36 4.96
C GLY A 138 7.61 -5.18 5.07
N GLN A 139 7.01 -4.44 4.13
CA GLN A 139 5.55 -4.31 4.03
C GLN A 139 4.89 -5.63 3.65
N ALA A 140 5.47 -6.41 2.73
CA ALA A 140 4.98 -7.72 2.35
C ALA A 140 4.89 -8.68 3.56
N GLY A 141 5.94 -8.73 4.39
CA GLY A 141 5.94 -9.53 5.61
C GLY A 141 4.84 -9.12 6.60
N SER A 142 4.55 -7.82 6.73
CA SER A 142 3.46 -7.32 7.60
C SER A 142 2.06 -7.71 7.11
N LEU A 143 1.91 -7.89 5.80
CA LEU A 143 0.66 -8.31 5.14
C LEU A 143 0.51 -9.84 5.10
N GLY A 144 1.54 -10.60 5.49
CA GLY A 144 1.56 -12.05 5.38
C GLY A 144 1.82 -12.55 3.95
N VAL A 145 2.48 -11.74 3.12
CA VAL A 145 2.90 -12.10 1.77
C VAL A 145 4.37 -12.53 1.81
N VAL A 146 4.64 -13.75 1.36
CA VAL A 146 6.00 -14.33 1.34
C VAL A 146 6.69 -13.92 0.04
N VAL A 147 7.94 -13.45 0.16
CA VAL A 147 8.74 -13.06 -1.00
C VAL A 147 9.63 -14.23 -1.40
N VAL A 148 9.44 -14.73 -2.61
CA VAL A 148 10.20 -15.86 -3.17
C VAL A 148 11.30 -15.30 -4.09
N PRO A 149 12.54 -15.81 -4.00
CA PRO A 149 13.62 -15.43 -4.91
C PRO A 149 13.27 -15.63 -6.38
#